data_AF-X1HDA6-F1
#
_entry.id   AF-X1HDA6-F1
#
_cell.length_a   1.000
_cell.length_b   1.000
_cell.length_c   1.000
_cell.angle_alpha   90.00
_cell.angle_beta   90.00
_cell.angle_gamma   90.00
#
_symmetry.space_group_name_H-M   'P 1'
#
loop_
_entity.id
_entity.type
_entity.pdbx_description
1 polymer ?
#
loop_
_entity_poly.entity_id
_entity_poly.type
_entity_poly.pdbx_seq_one_letter_code
_entity_poly.pdbx_strand_id
1 'polypeptide(L)'
;MKPKNTYKILGPIETNIVARLTYEKKAIVTAKDMDQLFSLSPEDRKQIVFRLKKKKILSPIKPGVYVFSPLEAGPEGMGVDELLIPPLFFPKKNYYVGYSTMFNYYGFTEQ
;
A
#
# COMPACT_ATOMS: atom_id res chain seq x y z
N MET A 1 16.41 -0.37 -25.46
CA MET A 1 15.23 -0.90 -24.73
C MET A 1 14.19 0.21 -24.63
N LYS A 2 12.94 -0.02 -25.06
CA LYS A 2 11.85 0.98 -24.90
C LYS A 2 11.52 1.14 -23.41
N PRO A 3 11.37 2.37 -22.87
CA PRO A 3 10.87 2.54 -21.51
C PRO A 3 9.45 1.98 -21.44
N LYS A 4 9.26 0.95 -20.62
CA LYS A 4 7.92 0.41 -20.30
C LYS A 4 7.24 1.40 -19.37
N ASN A 5 6.69 2.47 -19.94
CA ASN A 5 5.91 3.46 -19.21
C ASN A 5 4.68 2.76 -18.61
N THR A 6 4.64 2.63 -17.27
CA THR A 6 3.56 2.03 -16.46
C THR A 6 2.18 2.60 -16.80
N TYR A 7 2.13 3.83 -17.32
CA TYR A 7 0.95 4.51 -17.86
C TYR A 7 0.18 3.70 -18.92
N LYS A 8 0.84 2.82 -19.68
CA LYS A 8 0.15 1.95 -20.67
C LYS A 8 -0.52 0.70 -20.08
N ILE A 9 -0.38 0.44 -18.78
CA ILE A 9 -0.83 -0.82 -18.15
C ILE A 9 -2.05 -0.61 -17.25
N LEU A 10 -2.33 0.62 -16.78
CA LEU A 10 -3.46 0.92 -15.90
C LEU A 10 -4.72 1.24 -16.71
N GLY A 11 -5.81 0.53 -16.40
CA GLY A 11 -7.13 0.83 -16.94
C GLY A 11 -7.73 2.09 -16.31
N PRO A 12 -8.83 2.62 -16.86
CA PRO A 12 -9.39 3.91 -16.46
C PRO A 12 -9.67 4.03 -14.95
N ILE A 13 -10.29 3.00 -14.36
CA ILE A 13 -10.61 2.95 -12.94
C ILE A 13 -9.35 2.87 -12.07
N GLU A 14 -8.36 2.06 -12.49
CA GLU A 14 -7.10 1.93 -11.76
C GLU A 14 -6.31 3.24 -11.77
N THR A 15 -6.28 3.93 -12.90
CA THR A 15 -5.64 5.25 -13.03
C THR A 15 -6.31 6.27 -12.12
N ASN A 16 -7.65 6.29 -12.05
CA ASN A 16 -8.36 7.17 -11.14
C ASN A 16 -8.02 6.87 -9.66
N ILE A 17 -7.99 5.58 -9.30
CA ILE A 17 -7.62 5.16 -7.95
C ILE A 17 -6.20 5.62 -7.60
N VAL A 18 -5.24 5.33 -8.47
CA VAL A 18 -3.83 5.71 -8.26
C VAL A 18 -3.69 7.23 -8.16
N ALA A 19 -4.28 7.98 -9.08
CA ALA A 19 -4.21 9.44 -9.08
C ALA A 19 -4.79 10.03 -7.79
N ARG A 20 -5.95 9.53 -7.36
CA ARG A 20 -6.61 10.01 -6.14
C ARG A 20 -5.80 9.70 -4.89
N LEU A 21 -5.27 8.48 -4.77
CA LEU A 21 -4.47 8.06 -3.63
C LEU A 21 -3.12 8.81 -3.56
N THR A 22 -2.49 9.05 -4.71
CA THR A 22 -1.28 9.89 -4.81
C THR A 22 -1.58 11.32 -4.39
N TYR A 23 -2.69 11.91 -4.86
CA TYR A 23 -3.09 13.27 -4.49
C TYR A 23 -3.33 13.41 -2.98
N GLU A 24 -4.00 12.44 -2.36
CA GLU A 24 -4.24 12.41 -0.91
C GLU A 24 -3.01 12.00 -0.10
N LYS A 25 -1.87 11.68 -0.75
CA LYS A 25 -0.64 11.17 -0.13
C LYS A 25 -0.91 9.99 0.82
N LYS A 26 -1.87 9.13 0.49
CA LYS A 26 -2.21 7.96 1.31
C LYS A 26 -1.12 6.92 1.20
N ALA A 27 -0.46 6.57 2.31
CA ALA A 27 0.43 5.42 2.36
C ALA A 27 -0.32 4.10 2.49
N ILE A 28 -1.50 4.12 3.11
CA ILE A 28 -2.27 2.91 3.45
C ILE A 28 -3.71 3.07 3.00
N VAL A 29 -4.26 2.00 2.44
CA VAL A 29 -5.60 1.95 1.87
C VAL A 29 -6.33 0.72 2.39
N THR A 30 -7.54 0.93 2.89
CA THR A 30 -8.41 -0.15 3.32
C THR A 30 -9.45 -0.50 2.27
N ALA A 31 -10.04 -1.69 2.38
CA ALA A 31 -11.16 -2.11 1.56
C ALA A 31 -12.37 -1.16 1.71
N LYS A 32 -12.55 -0.56 2.90
CA LYS A 32 -13.57 0.46 3.16
C LYS A 32 -13.27 1.76 2.42
N ASP A 33 -12.00 2.20 2.41
CA ASP A 33 -11.59 3.37 1.62
C ASP A 33 -11.90 3.16 0.14
N MET A 34 -11.65 1.95 -0.38
CA MET A 34 -11.94 1.62 -1.78
C MET A 34 -13.44 1.65 -2.09
N ASP A 35 -14.28 1.14 -1.19
CA ASP A 35 -15.74 1.19 -1.35
C ASP A 35 -16.27 2.63 -1.27
N GLN A 36 -15.76 3.42 -0.31
CA GLN A 36 -16.26 4.78 -0.06
C GLN A 36 -15.77 5.80 -1.10
N LEU A 37 -14.52 5.71 -1.54
CA LEU A 37 -13.92 6.68 -2.46
C LEU A 37 -14.31 6.42 -3.93
N PHE A 38 -14.63 5.17 -4.27
CA PHE A 38 -14.84 4.76 -5.66
C PHE A 38 -16.15 4.00 -5.90
N SER A 39 -17.02 3.90 -4.89
CA SER A 39 -18.34 3.25 -4.97
C SER A 39 -18.30 1.85 -5.57
N LEU A 40 -17.28 1.07 -5.22
CA LEU A 40 -17.05 -0.25 -5.80
C LEU A 40 -17.94 -1.31 -5.15
N SER A 41 -18.46 -2.23 -5.97
CA SER A 41 -19.06 -3.46 -5.45
C SER A 41 -17.96 -4.37 -4.86
N PRO A 42 -18.31 -5.32 -3.96
CA PRO A 42 -17.34 -6.25 -3.40
C PRO A 42 -16.59 -7.08 -4.46
N GLU A 43 -17.27 -7.42 -5.55
CA GLU A 43 -16.71 -8.19 -6.67
C GLU A 43 -15.73 -7.35 -7.49
N ASP A 44 -16.13 -6.12 -7.85
CA ASP A 44 -15.28 -5.18 -8.58
C ASP A 44 -14.02 -4.83 -7.78
N ARG A 45 -14.18 -4.56 -6.47
CA ARG A 45 -13.06 -4.31 -5.57
C ARG A 45 -12.08 -5.47 -5.60
N LYS A 46 -12.54 -6.71 -5.52
CA LYS A 46 -11.67 -7.89 -5.52
C LYS A 46 -10.85 -7.96 -6.82
N GLN A 47 -11.49 -7.71 -7.96
CA GLN A 47 -10.84 -7.73 -9.27
C GLN A 47 -9.83 -6.58 -9.41
N ILE A 48 -10.20 -5.36 -9.01
CA ILE A 48 -9.34 -4.17 -9.05
C ILE A 48 -8.13 -4.35 -8.15
N VAL A 49 -8.34 -4.75 -6.89
CA VAL A 49 -7.25 -5.02 -5.94
C VAL A 49 -6.32 -6.09 -6.49
N PHE A 50 -6.85 -7.17 -7.07
CA PHE A 50 -6.02 -8.20 -7.68
C PHE A 50 -5.13 -7.64 -8.81
N ARG A 51 -5.69 -6.81 -9.69
CA ARG A 51 -4.92 -6.19 -10.78
C ARG A 51 -3.89 -5.19 -10.28
N LEU A 52 -4.23 -4.36 -9.29
CA LEU A 52 -3.31 -3.40 -8.67
C LEU A 52 -2.17 -4.11 -7.92
N LYS A 53 -2.45 -5.23 -7.25
CA LYS A 53 -1.43 -6.09 -6.64
C LYS A 53 -0.47 -6.66 -7.69
N LYS A 54 -1.00 -7.19 -8.79
CA LYS A 54 -0.18 -7.73 -9.89
C LYS A 54 0.75 -6.67 -10.50
N LYS A 55 0.35 -5.40 -10.41
CA LYS A 55 1.13 -4.24 -10.89
C LYS A 55 2.03 -3.62 -9.83
N LYS A 56 2.14 -4.24 -8.63
CA LYS A 56 2.92 -3.75 -7.49
C LYS A 56 2.51 -2.35 -7.00
N ILE A 57 1.27 -1.94 -7.25
CA ILE A 57 0.72 -0.67 -6.75
C ILE A 57 0.15 -0.86 -5.35
N LEU A 58 -0.41 -2.05 -5.07
CA LEU A 58 -0.90 -2.40 -3.75
C LEU A 58 -0.13 -3.62 -3.22
N SER A 59 0.39 -3.50 -2.00
CA SER A 59 1.03 -4.58 -1.27
C SER A 59 0.15 -4.97 -0.07
N PRO A 60 -0.27 -6.23 0.08
CA PRO A 60 -1.15 -6.62 1.18
C PRO A 60 -0.40 -6.62 2.52
N ILE A 61 -0.99 -6.00 3.54
CA ILE A 61 -0.53 -6.14 4.94
C ILE A 61 -1.35 -7.25 5.61
N LYS A 62 -2.68 -7.12 5.53
CA LYS A 62 -3.65 -8.10 6.03
C LYS A 62 -4.90 -8.07 5.13
N PRO A 63 -5.85 -9.02 5.28
CA PRO A 63 -7.10 -8.96 4.52
C PRO A 63 -7.79 -7.60 4.63
N GLY A 64 -8.01 -6.95 3.49
CA GLY A 64 -8.68 -5.66 3.39
C GLY A 64 -7.82 -4.44 3.77
N VAL A 65 -6.50 -4.58 3.97
CA VAL A 65 -5.59 -3.46 4.23
C VAL A 65 -4.32 -3.61 3.41
N TYR A 66 -3.98 -2.55 2.68
CA TYR A 66 -2.95 -2.55 1.66
C TYR A 66 -2.05 -1.32 1.81
N VAL A 67 -0.75 -1.49 1.58
CA VAL A 67 0.15 -0.35 1.33
C VAL A 67 0.02 0.08 -0.11
N PHE A 68 -0.12 1.39 -0.30
CA PHE A 68 -0.11 2.02 -1.61
C PHE A 68 1.31 2.44 -1.98
N SER A 69 1.73 1.98 -3.16
CA SER A 69 3.00 2.39 -3.77
C SER A 69 2.71 3.44 -4.85
N PRO A 70 3.19 4.68 -4.68
CA PRO A 70 3.08 5.72 -5.70
C PRO A 70 3.82 5.30 -6.98
N LEU A 71 3.45 5.87 -8.13
CA LEU A 71 4.13 5.57 -9.40
C LEU A 71 5.60 6.01 -9.38
N GLU A 72 5.90 7.02 -8.56
CA GLU A 72 7.23 7.57 -8.30
C GLU A 72 8.16 6.55 -7.63
N ALA A 73 7.61 5.52 -6.95
CA ALA A 73 8.39 4.47 -6.32
C ALA A 73 9.03 3.48 -7.32
N GLY A 74 8.65 3.56 -8.61
CA GLY A 74 9.21 2.71 -9.65
C GLY A 74 8.71 1.26 -9.61
N PRO A 75 9.35 0.35 -10.38
CA PRO A 75 8.88 -1.02 -10.57
C PRO A 75 9.09 -1.94 -9.36
N GLU A 76 9.89 -1.51 -8.39
CA GLU A 76 10.11 -2.19 -7.11
C GLU A 76 8.90 -1.98 -6.17
N GLY A 77 8.19 -0.85 -6.31
CA GLY A 77 7.16 -0.39 -5.37
C GLY A 77 7.78 0.33 -4.17
N MET A 78 6.92 0.80 -3.27
CA MET A 78 7.36 1.40 -2.00
C MET A 78 7.52 0.29 -0.96
N GLY A 79 8.71 0.22 -0.35
CA GLY A 79 8.93 -0.60 0.85
C GLY A 79 8.04 -0.13 1.99
N VAL A 80 7.48 -1.06 2.74
CA VAL A 80 6.70 -0.73 3.94
C VAL A 80 7.66 -0.64 5.11
N ASP A 81 7.71 0.51 5.76
CA ASP A 81 8.34 0.58 7.07
C ASP A 81 7.46 -0.19 8.07
N GLU A 82 8.01 -1.30 8.59
CA GLU A 82 7.34 -2.17 9.54
C GLU A 82 6.85 -1.42 10.78
N LEU A 83 7.51 -0.32 11.16
CA LEU A 83 7.15 0.52 12.30
C LEU A 83 5.86 1.32 12.06
N LEU A 84 5.42 1.48 10.81
CA LEU A 84 4.17 2.16 10.47
C LEU A 84 2.95 1.24 10.58
N ILE A 85 3.15 -0.06 10.69
CA ILE A 85 2.07 -1.05 10.76
C ILE A 85 1.37 -1.03 12.14
N PRO A 86 2.07 -1.04 13.29
CA PRO A 86 1.42 -1.05 14.59
C PRO A 86 0.57 0.19 14.92
N PRO A 87 1.00 1.45 14.66
CA PRO A 87 0.16 2.63 14.90
C PRO A 87 -1.18 2.59 14.16
N LEU A 88 -1.19 2.01 12.96
CA LEU A 88 -2.40 1.87 12.15
C LEU A 88 -3.43 0.94 12.79
N PHE A 89 -2.97 -0.18 13.36
CA PHE A 89 -3.86 -1.21 13.90
C PHE A 89 -4.17 -1.04 15.39
N PHE A 90 -3.31 -0.35 16.12
CA PHE A 90 -3.43 -0.15 17.56
C PHE A 90 -3.44 1.36 17.89
N PRO A 91 -4.46 2.11 17.41
CA PRO A 91 -4.52 3.57 17.58
C PRO A 91 -4.60 4.01 19.04
N LYS A 92 -5.02 3.12 19.94
CA LYS A 92 -5.03 3.35 21.39
C LYS A 92 -3.63 3.32 22.02
N LYS A 93 -2.57 3.11 21.24
CA LYS A 93 -1.17 2.98 21.70
C LYS A 93 -0.96 1.85 22.72
N ASN A 94 -1.82 0.84 22.70
CA ASN A 94 -1.73 -0.34 23.57
C ASN A 94 -0.83 -1.42 22.94
N TYR A 95 0.34 -1.03 22.48
CA TYR A 95 1.32 -1.93 21.87
C TYR A 95 2.74 -1.42 22.12
N TYR A 96 3.72 -2.32 22.03
CA TYR A 96 5.13 -1.97 21.95
C TYR A 96 5.79 -2.80 20.85
N VAL A 97 6.78 -2.23 20.16
CA VAL A 97 7.61 -2.94 19.20
C VAL A 97 8.81 -3.51 19.97
N GLY A 98 8.90 -4.84 20.07
CA GLY A 98 9.91 -5.51 20.89
C GLY A 98 10.95 -6.28 20.08
N TYR A 99 11.90 -6.89 20.80
CA TYR A 99 12.90 -7.83 20.29
C TYR A 99 13.75 -7.27 19.13
N SER A 100 13.94 -8.05 18.06
CA SER A 100 14.87 -7.77 16.97
C SER A 100 14.61 -6.42 16.29
N THR A 101 13.36 -6.02 16.11
CA THR A 101 13.02 -4.72 15.50
C THR A 101 13.49 -3.55 16.37
N MET A 102 13.39 -3.68 17.70
CA MET A 102 13.90 -2.67 18.63
C MET A 102 15.43 -2.62 18.60
N PHE A 103 16.10 -3.78 18.65
CA PHE A 103 17.56 -3.84 18.59
C PHE A 103 18.09 -3.28 17.25
N ASN A 104 17.42 -3.58 16.14
CA ASN A 104 17.76 -3.04 14.83
C ASN A 104 17.57 -1.51 14.78
N TYR A 105 16.45 -1.00 15.30
CA TYR A 105 16.19 0.44 15.36
C TYR A 105 17.25 1.22 16.16
N TYR A 106 17.75 0.66 17.27
CA TYR A 106 18.81 1.27 18.08
C TYR A 106 20.23 0.95 17.60
N GLY A 107 20.41 0.25 16.48
CA GLY A 107 21.73 -0.10 15.95
C GLY A 107 22.47 -1.15 16.78
N PHE A 108 21.76 -1.92 17.60
CA PHE A 108 22.30 -3.03 18.39
C PHE A 108 22.44 -4.34 17.58
N THR A 109 22.24 -4.29 16.25
CA THR A 109 22.43 -5.42 15.33
C THR A 109 23.18 -4.95 14.08
N GLU A 110 24.22 -5.67 13.65
CA GLU A 110 25.03 -5.37 12.45
C GLU A 110 24.47 -5.97 11.15
N GLN A 111 23.14 -6.13 11.06
CA GLN A 111 22.49 -6.97 10.05
C GLN A 111 22.57 -6.41 8.62
#